data_AF-A0A6G1EG88-F1
#
_entry.id   AF-A0A6G1EG88-F1
#
_cell.length_a   1.000
_cell.length_b   1.000
_cell.length_c   1.000
_cell.angle_alpha   90.00
_cell.angle_beta   90.00
_cell.angle_gamma   90.00
#
_symmetry.space_group_name_H-M   'P 1'
#
loop_
_entity.id
_entity.type
_entity.pdbx_description
1 polymer ?
#
loop_
_entity_poly.entity_id
_entity_poly.type
_entity_poly.pdbx_seq_one_letter_code
_entity_poly.pdbx_strand_id
1 'polypeptide(L)'
;MSLLLRRLAGASVGRLRRPLSTAASPSRPPWAMILVQTELDRSGAPSRSARASLDLGEPPCSSCLSVPAHFVEPGPLTDPDGDTMGVVGTVIGASGDGPLLLKFYDIRYHIPVVANVRLTLDFQLSRTPRDGYLDPDITRFVCNPLSGQMYRLPAVESTKGGTGCGLLTRSEGRHGPPDRYVVAKLTNGEAGRSVLRRFLSETEEWDDLAFVPSPERVATGRAMHLDHDVLAFGGRLWWVDVSWGACSVDPFSDRPEERFVELPRGSVLPDLTGMAGSQILGWYRRMGVSEGKLRYVEVSNTEKPFVVSSFSPDDEGSCWTLEHKMEITPSWPGERKVPERPRIGAIDPLNANVLYLIFFHEILAVDMAKGEVIGRSSLEDRAVNSDSVVACVLPPWLESCQIPSRV
;
A
#
# COMPACT_ATOMS: atom_id res chain seq x y z
N MET A 1 -39.45 22.57 33.02
CA MET A 1 -38.15 23.00 33.56
C MET A 1 -37.07 22.03 33.09
N SER A 2 -36.14 22.55 32.28
CA SER A 2 -34.86 21.98 31.82
C SER A 2 -34.84 20.66 31.01
N LEU A 3 -35.02 20.82 29.69
CA LEU A 3 -34.45 19.97 28.65
C LEU A 3 -32.91 20.11 28.65
N LEU A 4 -32.17 19.04 28.96
CA LEU A 4 -30.71 18.99 28.76
C LEU A 4 -30.42 18.37 27.39
N LEU A 5 -30.39 19.23 26.37
CA LEU A 5 -29.77 18.99 25.07
C LEU A 5 -28.28 18.70 25.28
N ARG A 6 -27.89 17.43 25.30
CA ARG A 6 -26.49 17.04 25.10
C ARG A 6 -26.14 17.32 23.64
N ARG A 7 -25.41 18.42 23.42
CA ARG A 7 -24.78 18.77 22.14
C ARG A 7 -23.88 17.62 21.69
N LEU A 8 -24.30 16.92 20.64
CA LEU A 8 -23.42 16.12 19.79
C LEU A 8 -22.44 17.10 19.14
N ALA A 9 -21.18 17.07 19.57
CA ALA A 9 -20.11 17.76 18.88
C ALA A 9 -19.80 16.96 17.61
N GLY A 10 -20.47 17.33 16.51
CA GLY A 10 -20.07 16.91 15.17
C GLY A 10 -18.68 17.44 14.88
N ALA A 11 -17.67 16.57 14.94
CA ALA A 11 -16.38 16.85 14.36
C ALA A 11 -16.54 16.72 12.84
N SER A 12 -16.86 17.86 12.20
CA SER A 12 -16.77 18.06 10.75
C SER A 12 -15.52 17.37 10.18
N VAL A 13 -15.60 16.79 8.98
CA VAL A 13 -14.42 16.48 8.14
C VAL A 13 -13.83 17.80 7.63
N GLY A 14 -13.57 18.72 8.55
CA GLY A 14 -13.02 20.03 8.31
C GLY A 14 -11.59 19.83 7.87
N ARG A 15 -11.38 19.98 6.55
CA ARG A 15 -10.10 20.22 5.87
C ARG A 15 -8.88 19.91 6.76
N LEU A 16 -8.61 18.63 6.98
CA LEU A 16 -7.34 18.15 7.52
C LEU A 16 -6.28 18.27 6.41
N ARG A 17 -6.12 19.48 5.88
CA ARG A 17 -5.11 19.85 4.91
C ARG A 17 -3.79 19.96 5.66
N ARG A 18 -2.99 18.90 5.63
CA ARG A 18 -1.54 19.12 5.54
C ARG A 18 -1.28 19.38 4.06
N PRO A 19 -1.00 20.63 3.63
CA PRO A 19 -0.64 20.85 2.25
C PRO A 19 0.63 20.03 1.99
N LEU A 20 0.56 19.12 1.02
CA LEU A 20 1.75 18.49 0.46
C LEU A 20 2.65 19.64 0.03
N SER A 21 3.80 19.80 0.69
CA SER A 21 4.66 20.95 0.45
C SER A 21 5.24 20.81 -0.95
N THR A 22 4.64 21.50 -1.92
CA THR A 22 4.93 21.42 -3.36
C THR A 22 6.19 22.20 -3.77
N ALA A 23 7.04 22.60 -2.82
CA ALA A 23 8.30 23.26 -3.13
C ALA A 23 9.32 22.25 -3.67
N ALA A 24 9.02 21.62 -4.81
CA ALA A 24 9.88 20.66 -5.47
C ALA A 24 11.28 21.25 -5.62
N SER A 25 12.30 20.45 -5.27
CA SER A 25 13.65 20.75 -5.75
C SER A 25 13.61 20.62 -7.28
N PRO A 26 14.11 21.59 -8.06
CA PRO A 26 13.96 21.60 -9.53
C PRO A 26 14.62 20.41 -10.24
N SER A 27 15.32 19.53 -9.51
CA SER A 27 16.03 18.36 -10.01
C SER A 27 15.28 17.03 -9.92
N ARG A 28 14.07 16.96 -9.33
CA ARG A 28 13.33 15.69 -9.18
C ARG A 28 11.80 15.85 -9.23
N PRO A 29 11.07 14.81 -9.67
CA PRO A 29 9.61 14.80 -9.56
C PRO A 29 9.17 14.88 -8.09
N PRO A 30 8.02 15.52 -7.79
CA PRO A 30 7.51 15.69 -6.43
C PRO A 30 6.93 14.40 -5.82
N TRP A 31 6.81 13.34 -6.60
CA TRP A 31 6.41 12.01 -6.18
C TRP A 31 6.99 10.96 -7.14
N ALA A 32 6.98 9.70 -6.74
CA ALA A 32 7.47 8.56 -7.52
C ALA A 32 6.47 7.42 -7.53
N MET A 33 6.38 6.73 -8.67
CA MET A 33 5.64 5.47 -8.79
C MET A 33 6.62 4.32 -8.54
N ILE A 34 6.62 3.76 -7.34
CA ILE A 34 7.62 2.78 -6.92
C ILE A 34 7.10 1.36 -7.20
N LEU A 35 7.89 0.53 -7.85
CA LEU A 35 7.59 -0.90 -8.01
C LEU A 35 7.42 -1.56 -6.65
N VAL A 36 6.39 -2.39 -6.50
CA VAL A 36 6.17 -3.10 -5.23
C VAL A 36 7.34 -4.03 -4.93
N GLN A 37 7.93 -4.68 -5.93
CA GLN A 37 9.06 -5.58 -5.73
C GLN A 37 10.34 -4.78 -5.56
N THR A 38 11.07 -5.03 -4.47
CA THR A 38 12.39 -4.42 -4.24
C THR A 38 13.48 -5.32 -4.80
N GLU A 39 14.50 -4.72 -5.40
CA GLU A 39 15.70 -5.44 -5.83
C GLU A 39 16.63 -5.66 -4.64
N LEU A 40 17.23 -6.84 -4.55
CA LEU A 40 18.27 -7.15 -3.57
C LEU A 40 19.64 -6.99 -4.22
N ASP A 41 20.39 -5.98 -3.80
CA ASP A 41 21.75 -5.76 -4.27
C ASP A 41 22.73 -6.67 -3.51
N ARG A 42 23.28 -7.64 -4.23
CA ARG A 42 24.29 -8.61 -3.76
C ARG A 42 25.72 -8.27 -4.22
N SER A 43 25.90 -7.20 -4.99
CA SER A 43 27.17 -6.89 -5.64
C SER A 43 28.22 -6.27 -4.71
N GLY A 44 27.79 -5.75 -3.55
CA GLY A 44 28.65 -5.03 -2.61
C GLY A 44 29.09 -5.86 -1.39
N ALA A 45 30.31 -5.58 -0.90
CA ALA A 45 30.74 -6.07 0.41
C ALA A 45 29.83 -5.49 1.53
N PRO A 46 29.50 -6.27 2.58
CA PRO A 46 28.69 -5.77 3.68
C PRO A 46 29.38 -4.59 4.36
N SER A 47 28.75 -3.42 4.32
CA SER A 47 29.26 -2.20 4.95
C SER A 47 28.17 -1.55 5.78
N ARG A 48 28.54 -1.06 6.97
CA ARG A 48 27.59 -0.32 7.85
C ARG A 48 27.11 1.00 7.23
N SER A 49 27.79 1.48 6.20
CA SER A 49 27.45 2.68 5.44
C SER A 49 26.58 2.40 4.21
N ALA A 50 26.31 1.13 3.89
CA ALA A 50 25.45 0.80 2.77
C ALA A 50 24.05 1.36 2.99
N ARG A 51 23.42 1.78 1.90
CA ARG A 51 22.11 2.45 1.92
C ARG A 51 21.24 1.84 0.84
N ALA A 52 19.92 1.91 1.04
CA ALA A 52 19.00 1.66 -0.06
C ALA A 52 19.20 2.74 -1.13
N SER A 53 19.01 2.39 -2.40
CA SER A 53 19.04 3.34 -3.51
C SER A 53 17.73 3.31 -4.28
N LEU A 54 17.24 4.49 -4.65
CA LEU A 54 16.08 4.63 -5.50
C LEU A 54 16.53 5.08 -6.90
N ASP A 55 16.28 4.24 -7.90
CA ASP A 55 16.37 4.64 -9.29
C ASP A 55 15.06 5.32 -9.68
N LEU A 56 15.11 6.66 -9.73
CA LEU A 56 13.95 7.52 -9.85
C LEU A 56 13.52 7.70 -11.31
N GLY A 57 12.33 7.23 -11.64
CA GLY A 57 11.65 7.49 -12.90
C GLY A 57 10.58 8.58 -12.76
N GLU A 58 10.47 9.47 -13.75
CA GLU A 58 9.37 10.42 -13.82
C GLU A 58 8.09 9.70 -14.27
N PRO A 59 7.00 9.71 -13.47
CA PRO A 59 5.74 9.05 -13.85
C PRO A 59 5.27 9.48 -15.25
N PRO A 60 4.88 8.55 -16.14
CA PRO A 60 4.50 7.15 -15.87
C PRO A 60 5.64 6.14 -15.75
N CYS A 61 6.90 6.54 -15.88
CA CYS A 61 8.02 5.63 -15.64
C CYS A 61 8.03 5.18 -14.17
N SER A 62 8.20 3.88 -13.96
CA SER A 62 8.32 3.32 -12.63
C SER A 62 9.72 3.59 -12.05
N SER A 63 9.77 3.71 -10.73
CA SER A 63 10.98 3.82 -9.94
C SER A 63 11.27 2.48 -9.27
N CYS A 64 12.54 2.09 -9.20
CA CYS A 64 12.95 0.84 -8.58
C CYS A 64 13.72 1.12 -7.28
N LEU A 65 13.37 0.41 -6.21
CA LEU A 65 14.09 0.47 -4.95
C LEU A 65 15.00 -0.75 -4.82
N SER A 66 16.30 -0.49 -4.73
CA SER A 66 17.32 -1.52 -4.49
C SER A 66 17.79 -1.45 -3.04
N VAL A 67 17.80 -2.60 -2.37
CA VAL A 67 18.18 -2.74 -0.95
C VAL A 67 19.39 -3.66 -0.85
N PRO A 68 20.48 -3.25 -0.17
CA PRO A 68 21.63 -4.11 0.04
C PRO A 68 21.27 -5.40 0.79
N ALA A 69 21.64 -6.55 0.23
CA ALA A 69 21.18 -7.86 0.72
C ALA A 69 21.56 -8.15 2.18
N HIS A 70 22.69 -7.63 2.65
CA HIS A 70 23.17 -7.82 4.03
C HIS A 70 22.29 -7.15 5.11
N PHE A 71 21.34 -6.27 4.74
CA PHE A 71 20.33 -5.80 5.69
C PHE A 71 19.37 -6.91 6.10
N VAL A 72 19.18 -7.91 5.23
CA VAL A 72 18.13 -8.92 5.35
C VAL A 72 18.69 -10.32 5.50
N GLU A 73 19.77 -10.65 4.79
CA GLU A 73 20.43 -11.96 4.82
C GLU A 73 21.42 -12.04 6.00
N PRO A 74 21.20 -12.91 7.01
CA PRO A 74 22.17 -13.14 8.08
C PRO A 74 23.27 -14.11 7.61
N GLY A 75 24.21 -13.63 6.79
CA GLY A 75 25.41 -14.40 6.39
C GLY A 75 25.13 -15.68 5.58
N PRO A 76 26.19 -16.41 5.15
CA PRO A 76 26.01 -17.58 4.29
C PRO A 76 25.38 -18.73 5.08
N LEU A 77 24.10 -19.00 4.82
CA LEU A 77 23.52 -20.32 5.11
C LEU A 77 24.06 -21.30 4.05
N THR A 78 25.18 -21.95 4.37
CA THR A 78 25.49 -23.24 3.74
C THR A 78 24.49 -24.25 4.28
N ASP A 79 23.43 -24.50 3.51
CA ASP A 79 22.66 -25.73 3.66
C ASP A 79 23.41 -26.86 2.93
N PRO A 80 23.86 -27.93 3.62
CA PRO A 80 24.48 -29.07 2.96
C PRO A 80 23.56 -29.83 2.01
N ASP A 81 22.23 -29.61 2.05
CA ASP A 81 21.24 -30.38 1.26
C ASP A 81 20.84 -29.74 -0.10
N GLY A 82 21.43 -28.61 -0.49
CA GLY A 82 21.22 -28.05 -1.84
C GLY A 82 19.89 -27.32 -2.05
N ASP A 83 19.14 -27.03 -0.99
CA ASP A 83 17.97 -26.15 -1.03
C ASP A 83 18.38 -24.70 -1.33
N THR A 84 17.70 -24.07 -2.29
CA THR A 84 17.96 -22.67 -2.65
C THR A 84 17.09 -21.75 -1.80
N MET A 85 17.72 -20.98 -0.91
CA MET A 85 17.08 -19.91 -0.14
C MET A 85 16.97 -18.63 -0.98
N GLY A 86 15.77 -18.04 -1.03
CA GLY A 86 15.51 -16.80 -1.73
C GLY A 86 14.81 -15.79 -0.84
N VAL A 87 15.39 -14.61 -0.66
CA VAL A 87 14.72 -13.49 0.00
C VAL A 87 13.92 -12.72 -1.05
N VAL A 88 12.66 -12.41 -0.74
CA VAL A 88 11.86 -11.50 -1.55
C VAL A 88 11.46 -10.30 -0.70
N GLY A 89 11.68 -9.11 -1.24
CA GLY A 89 11.34 -7.84 -0.60
C GLY A 89 10.21 -7.13 -1.33
N THR A 90 9.31 -6.54 -0.55
CA THR A 90 8.17 -5.77 -1.06
C THR A 90 7.99 -4.45 -0.33
N VAL A 91 7.64 -3.41 -1.09
CA VAL A 91 7.08 -2.17 -0.57
C VAL A 91 5.60 -2.41 -0.26
N ILE A 92 5.21 -2.27 1.00
CA ILE A 92 3.85 -2.58 1.48
C ILE A 92 3.07 -1.33 1.93
N GLY A 93 3.69 -0.15 1.84
CA GLY A 93 3.04 1.11 2.15
C GLY A 93 3.98 2.30 2.03
N ALA A 94 3.39 3.48 1.85
CA ALA A 94 4.07 4.76 1.89
C ALA A 94 3.30 5.70 2.82
N SER A 95 4.04 6.48 3.61
CA SER A 95 3.45 7.58 4.38
C SER A 95 3.24 8.80 3.47
N GLY A 96 2.32 9.69 3.85
CA GLY A 96 2.11 10.96 3.13
C GLY A 96 3.31 11.93 3.19
N ASP A 97 4.32 11.58 3.99
CA ASP A 97 5.56 12.32 4.21
C ASP A 97 6.76 11.71 3.47
N GLY A 98 6.58 10.58 2.78
CA GLY A 98 7.59 9.96 1.91
C GLY A 98 8.34 8.74 2.45
N PRO A 99 8.51 8.51 3.76
CA PRO A 99 8.99 7.22 4.25
C PRO A 99 8.15 6.04 3.77
N LEU A 100 8.83 4.95 3.44
CA LEU A 100 8.27 3.68 2.96
C LEU A 100 8.29 2.61 4.06
N LEU A 101 7.32 1.69 4.00
CA LEU A 101 7.33 0.47 4.80
C LEU A 101 7.67 -0.72 3.89
N LEU A 102 8.75 -1.41 4.24
CA LEU A 102 9.27 -2.56 3.51
C LEU A 102 9.05 -3.83 4.31
N LYS A 103 8.76 -4.91 3.61
CA LYS A 103 8.60 -6.26 4.15
C LYS A 103 9.47 -7.21 3.35
N PHE A 104 10.31 -7.96 4.06
CA PHE A 104 11.10 -9.03 3.49
C PHE A 104 10.68 -10.36 4.10
N TYR A 105 10.65 -11.39 3.28
CA TYR A 105 10.37 -12.76 3.69
C TYR A 105 11.44 -13.68 3.12
N ASP A 106 11.94 -14.56 3.98
CA ASP A 106 12.82 -15.64 3.58
C ASP A 106 11.98 -16.80 3.04
N ILE A 107 12.22 -17.17 1.79
CA ILE A 107 11.51 -18.27 1.12
C ILE A 107 12.48 -19.42 0.93
N ARG A 108 12.10 -20.56 1.54
CA ARG A 108 12.67 -21.86 1.24
C ARG A 108 11.98 -22.42 0.00
N TYR A 109 12.73 -22.64 -1.07
CA TYR A 109 12.25 -23.40 -2.21
C TYR A 109 12.92 -24.77 -2.24
N HIS A 110 12.11 -25.83 -2.13
CA HIS A 110 12.51 -27.13 -2.66
C HIS A 110 12.35 -27.08 -4.17
N ILE A 111 13.43 -27.23 -4.94
CA ILE A 111 13.36 -27.40 -6.38
C ILE A 111 13.13 -28.89 -6.65
N PRO A 112 11.95 -29.37 -7.08
CA PRO A 112 11.88 -30.71 -7.63
C PRO A 112 12.65 -30.67 -8.95
N VAL A 113 13.70 -31.47 -9.06
CA VAL A 113 14.44 -31.65 -10.32
C VAL A 113 13.49 -32.29 -11.33
N VAL A 114 12.76 -31.48 -12.09
CA VAL A 114 12.07 -31.91 -13.29
C VAL A 114 12.81 -31.32 -14.47
N ALA A 115 13.51 -32.19 -15.18
CA ALA A 115 14.25 -31.85 -16.38
C ALA A 115 13.33 -31.16 -17.41
N ASN A 116 13.82 -30.05 -17.96
CA ASN A 116 13.42 -29.49 -19.24
C ASN A 116 12.00 -28.93 -19.39
N VAL A 117 11.52 -28.14 -18.44
CA VAL A 117 10.55 -27.09 -18.79
C VAL A 117 10.96 -25.76 -18.18
N ARG A 118 11.34 -24.81 -19.04
CA ARG A 118 11.48 -23.39 -18.69
C ARG A 118 10.07 -22.80 -18.54
N LEU A 119 9.32 -23.32 -17.57
CA LEU A 119 8.03 -22.77 -17.18
C LEU A 119 8.32 -21.49 -16.40
N THR A 120 7.84 -20.39 -16.96
CA THR A 120 7.55 -19.14 -16.28
C THR A 120 7.08 -19.48 -14.87
N LEU A 121 7.89 -19.15 -13.88
CA LEU A 121 7.56 -19.39 -12.49
C LEU A 121 6.52 -18.33 -12.13
N ASP A 122 5.27 -18.60 -12.49
CA ASP A 122 4.10 -17.92 -11.94
C ASP A 122 4.14 -18.20 -10.45
N PHE A 123 4.81 -17.34 -9.70
CA PHE A 123 4.64 -17.24 -8.27
C PHE A 123 3.26 -16.63 -8.01
N GLN A 124 2.23 -17.44 -8.23
CA GLN A 124 1.10 -17.36 -7.33
C GLN A 124 1.66 -17.66 -5.95
N LEU A 125 1.92 -16.60 -5.19
CA LEU A 125 1.99 -16.65 -3.73
C LEU A 125 0.64 -17.21 -3.27
N SER A 126 0.46 -18.53 -3.38
CA SER A 126 -0.63 -19.25 -2.77
C SER A 126 -0.45 -19.07 -1.27
N ARG A 127 -1.05 -18.00 -0.73
CA ARG A 127 -1.15 -17.73 0.71
C ARG A 127 -2.04 -18.73 1.43
N THR A 128 -2.30 -19.90 0.84
CA THR A 128 -2.94 -21.02 1.50
C THR A 128 -1.84 -21.83 2.19
N PRO A 129 -1.85 -21.97 3.53
CA PRO A 129 -1.00 -22.91 4.21
C PRO A 129 -1.56 -24.31 3.91
N ARG A 130 -1.21 -24.85 2.74
CA ARG A 130 -1.36 -26.29 2.50
C ARG A 130 -0.12 -26.92 3.08
N ASP A 131 -0.32 -27.65 4.17
CA ASP A 131 0.67 -28.41 4.92
C ASP A 131 1.77 -27.59 5.61
N GLY A 132 1.48 -27.17 6.84
CA GLY A 132 2.40 -27.33 7.98
C GLY A 132 3.80 -26.71 7.97
N TYR A 133 4.23 -26.00 6.93
CA TYR A 133 5.55 -25.39 6.86
C TYR A 133 5.55 -23.93 7.33
N LEU A 134 6.63 -23.65 8.07
CA LEU A 134 6.95 -22.48 8.88
C LEU A 134 6.48 -21.14 8.30
N ASP A 135 5.95 -20.28 9.18
CA ASP A 135 5.77 -18.86 8.88
C ASP A 135 7.14 -18.31 8.46
N PRO A 136 7.30 -17.75 7.25
CA PRO A 136 8.60 -17.25 6.82
C PRO A 136 9.09 -16.21 7.81
N ASP A 137 10.40 -16.18 8.08
CA ASP A 137 10.99 -15.13 8.91
C ASP A 137 10.75 -13.78 8.22
N ILE A 138 9.83 -12.98 8.79
CA ILE A 138 9.46 -11.68 8.25
C ILE A 138 10.30 -10.60 8.92
N THR A 139 11.13 -9.93 8.13
CA THR A 139 11.79 -8.69 8.56
C THR A 139 11.08 -7.48 7.96
N ARG A 140 10.89 -6.42 8.76
CA ARG A 140 10.28 -5.17 8.31
C ARG A 140 11.23 -4.00 8.50
N PHE A 141 11.18 -3.04 7.58
CA PHE A 141 11.96 -1.81 7.65
C PHE A 141 11.10 -0.59 7.39
N VAL A 142 11.39 0.50 8.07
CA VAL A 142 11.05 1.84 7.58
C VAL A 142 12.23 2.33 6.77
N CYS A 143 11.96 2.82 5.55
CA CYS A 143 12.96 3.27 4.60
C CYS A 143 12.72 4.72 4.23
N ASN A 144 13.76 5.54 4.27
CA ASN A 144 13.78 6.82 3.58
C ASN A 144 14.36 6.57 2.18
N PRO A 145 13.53 6.63 1.11
CA PRO A 145 13.98 6.22 -0.21
C PRO A 145 14.97 7.19 -0.86
N LEU A 146 15.06 8.45 -0.40
CA LEU A 146 15.99 9.43 -0.95
C LEU A 146 17.34 9.44 -0.22
N SER A 147 17.33 9.39 1.12
CA SER A 147 18.58 9.30 1.89
C SER A 147 19.14 7.88 1.92
N GLY A 148 18.32 6.89 1.58
CA GLY A 148 18.64 5.47 1.64
C GLY A 148 18.75 4.92 3.07
N GLN A 149 18.35 5.71 4.07
CA GLN A 149 18.34 5.28 5.46
C GLN A 149 17.30 4.18 5.68
N MET A 150 17.69 3.16 6.43
CA MET A 150 16.87 2.01 6.76
C MET A 150 16.82 1.86 8.29
N TYR A 151 15.62 1.67 8.83
CA TYR A 151 15.41 1.33 10.24
C TYR A 151 14.72 -0.02 10.33
N ARG A 152 15.38 -1.00 10.97
CA ARG A 152 14.83 -2.35 11.14
C ARG A 152 13.85 -2.35 12.31
N LEU A 153 12.60 -2.73 12.06
CA LEU A 153 11.62 -2.88 13.14
C LEU A 153 11.93 -4.14 13.97
N PRO A 154 11.70 -4.10 15.29
CA PRO A 154 11.82 -5.29 16.14
C PRO A 154 10.95 -6.42 15.60
N ALA A 155 11.47 -7.66 15.70
CA ALA A 155 10.71 -8.84 15.33
C ALA A 155 9.42 -8.90 16.14
N VAL A 156 8.32 -9.22 15.47
CA VAL A 156 7.02 -9.37 16.10
C VAL A 156 6.55 -10.79 15.83
N GLU A 157 6.16 -11.50 16.89
CA GLU A 157 5.52 -12.80 16.72
C GLU A 157 4.31 -12.63 15.80
N SER A 158 4.37 -13.31 14.67
CA SER A 158 3.31 -13.33 13.69
C SER A 158 2.14 -14.12 14.28
N THR A 159 1.20 -13.38 14.86
CA THR A 159 -0.13 -13.93 15.10
C THR A 159 -0.73 -14.31 13.75
N LYS A 160 -1.03 -15.60 13.58
CA LYS A 160 -1.71 -16.15 12.40
C LYS A 160 -2.89 -15.25 12.04
N GLY A 161 -2.96 -14.81 10.78
CA GLY A 161 -4.11 -14.07 10.25
C GLY A 161 -4.05 -12.53 10.31
N GLY A 162 -2.87 -11.92 10.51
CA GLY A 162 -2.72 -10.46 10.38
C GLY A 162 -2.67 -9.97 8.94
N THR A 163 -3.59 -9.07 8.58
CA THR A 163 -3.63 -8.34 7.30
C THR A 163 -2.77 -7.06 7.33
N GLY A 164 -2.63 -6.42 6.15
CA GLY A 164 -1.60 -5.41 5.81
C GLY A 164 -1.16 -4.46 6.93
N CYS A 165 0.16 -4.21 7.00
CA CYS A 165 0.73 -3.22 7.91
C CYS A 165 0.71 -1.83 7.24
N GLY A 166 0.30 -0.81 7.98
CA GLY A 166 0.37 0.59 7.54
C GLY A 166 1.47 1.36 8.26
N LEU A 167 1.91 2.44 7.64
CA LEU A 167 2.88 3.40 8.19
C LEU A 167 2.24 4.79 8.21
N LEU A 168 2.16 5.40 9.40
CA LEU A 168 1.69 6.76 9.57
C LEU A 168 2.77 7.59 10.25
N THR A 169 3.11 8.71 9.65
CA THR A 169 4.02 9.72 10.19
C THR A 169 3.24 10.86 10.81
N ARG A 170 3.85 11.54 11.79
CA ARG A 170 3.27 12.72 12.42
C ARG A 170 4.36 13.77 12.62
N SER A 171 3.99 15.03 12.41
CA SER A 171 4.83 16.18 12.74
C SER A 171 4.09 17.09 13.72
N GLU A 172 4.74 17.52 14.80
CA GLU A 172 4.26 18.60 15.67
C GLU A 172 4.30 19.96 14.95
N GLY A 173 5.23 20.09 13.98
CA GLY A 173 5.30 21.24 13.08
C GLY A 173 4.32 21.12 11.90
N ARG A 174 3.68 22.23 11.51
CA ARG A 174 2.70 22.22 10.40
C ARG A 174 3.33 21.86 9.04
N HIS A 175 4.63 22.09 8.84
CA HIS A 175 5.30 21.98 7.53
C HIS A 175 6.71 21.36 7.57
N GLY A 176 7.07 20.66 8.65
CA GLY A 176 8.40 20.07 8.83
C GLY A 176 8.46 18.58 8.50
N PRO A 177 9.67 17.98 8.55
CA PRO A 177 9.83 16.54 8.62
C PRO A 177 9.06 15.95 9.81
N PRO A 178 8.65 14.67 9.75
CA PRO A 178 8.02 14.02 10.90
C PRO A 178 9.01 13.86 12.05
N ASP A 179 8.54 14.12 13.28
CA ASP A 179 9.28 13.85 14.53
C ASP A 179 9.01 12.44 15.06
N ARG A 180 7.98 11.76 14.55
CA ARG A 180 7.63 10.40 14.94
C ARG A 180 6.82 9.68 13.87
N TYR A 181 6.82 8.36 13.96
CA TYR A 181 5.99 7.50 13.15
C TYR A 181 5.42 6.33 13.96
N VAL A 182 4.42 5.70 13.38
CA VAL A 182 3.83 4.47 13.89
C VAL A 182 3.63 3.49 12.74
N VAL A 183 3.98 2.23 13.00
CA VAL A 183 3.67 1.11 12.11
C VAL A 183 2.60 0.28 12.80
N ALA A 184 1.48 0.00 12.13
CA ALA A 184 0.40 -0.74 12.78
C ALA A 184 -0.24 -1.78 11.86
N LYS A 185 -0.73 -2.84 12.47
CA LYS A 185 -1.58 -3.86 11.83
C LYS A 185 -2.91 -3.96 12.57
N LEU A 186 -3.97 -4.19 11.82
CA LEU A 186 -5.30 -4.45 12.35
C LEU A 186 -5.57 -5.96 12.26
N THR A 187 -5.98 -6.54 13.39
CA THR A 187 -6.32 -7.97 13.49
C THR A 187 -7.68 -8.14 14.16
N ASN A 188 -8.36 -9.23 13.85
CA ASN A 188 -9.51 -9.66 14.64
C ASN A 188 -9.02 -10.20 15.98
N GLY A 189 -9.51 -9.63 17.07
CA GLY A 189 -9.30 -10.13 18.43
C GLY A 189 -10.36 -11.14 18.85
N GLU A 190 -10.25 -11.58 20.10
CA GLU A 190 -11.23 -12.46 20.72
C GLU A 190 -12.57 -11.74 20.97
N ALA A 191 -13.66 -12.52 21.06
CA ALA A 191 -14.99 -12.05 21.44
C ALA A 191 -15.52 -10.84 20.63
N GLY A 192 -15.20 -10.80 19.33
CA GLY A 192 -15.67 -9.74 18.42
C GLY A 192 -14.97 -8.39 18.57
N ARG A 193 -13.84 -8.33 19.28
CA ARG A 193 -13.02 -7.12 19.38
C ARG A 193 -12.08 -6.99 18.19
N SER A 194 -11.71 -5.76 17.85
CA SER A 194 -10.55 -5.49 16.99
C SER A 194 -9.31 -5.35 17.88
N VAL A 195 -8.15 -5.78 17.38
CA VAL A 195 -6.85 -5.53 18.02
C VAL A 195 -5.97 -4.76 17.05
N LEU A 196 -5.52 -3.58 17.47
CA LEU A 196 -4.51 -2.80 16.80
C LEU A 196 -3.16 -3.10 17.45
N ARG A 197 -2.29 -3.80 16.72
CA ARG A 197 -0.88 -3.93 17.13
C ARG A 197 -0.09 -2.81 16.49
N ARG A 198 0.59 -2.00 17.28
CA ARG A 198 1.33 -0.82 16.82
C ARG A 198 2.75 -0.79 17.36
N PHE A 199 3.69 -0.31 16.55
CA PHE A 199 5.05 0.05 16.92
C PHE A 199 5.15 1.57 16.88
N LEU A 200 5.55 2.19 17.99
CA LEU A 200 5.77 3.63 18.07
C LEU A 200 7.27 3.93 17.99
N SER A 201 7.68 4.87 17.14
CA SER A 201 9.10 5.24 17.02
C SER A 201 9.67 5.87 18.30
N GLU A 202 8.82 6.44 19.15
CA GLU A 202 9.22 7.10 20.40
C GLU A 202 9.62 6.10 21.49
N THR A 203 8.92 4.96 21.55
CA THR A 203 9.19 3.91 22.54
C THR A 203 10.07 2.80 21.99
N GLU A 204 10.03 2.60 20.67
CA GLU A 204 10.62 1.47 19.93
C GLU A 204 10.09 0.09 20.36
N GLU A 205 8.86 0.07 20.86
CA GLU A 205 8.20 -1.12 21.36
C GLU A 205 6.89 -1.38 20.62
N TRP A 206 6.53 -2.66 20.54
CA TRP A 206 5.23 -3.11 20.06
C TRP A 206 4.22 -3.14 21.22
N ASP A 207 3.03 -2.60 20.97
CA ASP A 207 1.90 -2.57 21.90
C ASP A 207 0.63 -3.11 21.21
N ASP A 208 -0.25 -3.75 21.98
CA ASP A 208 -1.53 -4.32 21.55
C ASP A 208 -2.70 -3.59 22.21
N LEU A 209 -3.50 -2.92 21.39
CA LEU A 209 -4.71 -2.23 21.84
C LEU A 209 -5.96 -2.95 21.35
N ALA A 210 -6.70 -3.53 22.27
CA ALA A 210 -8.02 -4.10 21.99
C ALA A 210 -9.11 -3.01 22.10
N PHE A 211 -10.00 -2.94 21.11
CA PHE A 211 -11.10 -1.98 21.09
C PHE A 211 -12.36 -2.59 20.45
N VAL A 212 -13.49 -1.92 20.68
CA VAL A 212 -14.77 -2.31 20.10
C VAL A 212 -14.82 -1.81 18.66
N PRO A 213 -15.12 -2.66 17.67
CA PRO A 213 -15.25 -2.22 16.30
C PRO A 213 -16.42 -1.25 16.11
N SER A 214 -16.42 -0.55 14.98
CA SER A 214 -17.49 0.37 14.63
C SER A 214 -18.86 -0.35 14.58
N PRO A 215 -19.95 0.26 15.11
CA PRO A 215 -21.28 -0.36 15.10
C PRO A 215 -21.74 -0.77 13.70
N GLU A 216 -21.41 0.02 12.68
CA GLU A 216 -21.73 -0.26 11.29
C GLU A 216 -21.08 -1.57 10.83
N ARG A 217 -19.80 -1.77 11.15
CA ARG A 217 -19.09 -3.02 10.83
C ARG A 217 -19.68 -4.20 11.58
N VAL A 218 -19.95 -4.05 12.87
CA VAL A 218 -20.54 -5.12 13.71
C VAL A 218 -21.92 -5.52 13.22
N ALA A 219 -22.77 -4.56 12.84
CA ALA A 219 -24.15 -4.81 12.42
C ALA A 219 -24.24 -5.72 11.18
N THR A 220 -23.26 -5.66 10.29
CA THR A 220 -23.23 -6.52 9.09
C THR A 220 -22.79 -7.95 9.37
N GLY A 221 -22.06 -8.21 10.46
CA GLY A 221 -21.48 -9.52 10.76
C GLY A 221 -20.44 -10.02 9.75
N ARG A 222 -20.03 -9.19 8.78
CA ARG A 222 -19.13 -9.54 7.67
C ARG A 222 -17.66 -9.42 8.08
N ALA A 223 -16.85 -10.40 7.68
CA ALA A 223 -15.40 -10.32 7.79
C ALA A 223 -14.81 -9.44 6.68
N MET A 224 -13.82 -8.61 7.02
CA MET A 224 -13.13 -7.78 6.02
C MET A 224 -12.02 -8.55 5.30
N HIS A 225 -11.96 -8.39 3.99
CA HIS A 225 -10.92 -8.92 3.11
C HIS A 225 -9.89 -7.83 2.82
N LEU A 226 -8.88 -7.71 3.68
CA LEU A 226 -7.91 -6.62 3.64
C LEU A 226 -6.71 -6.94 2.73
N ASP A 227 -7.00 -7.17 1.45
CA ASP A 227 -6.02 -7.49 0.39
C ASP A 227 -5.47 -6.24 -0.34
N HIS A 228 -5.68 -5.04 0.22
CA HIS A 228 -5.25 -3.75 -0.32
C HIS A 228 -4.23 -3.07 0.60
N ASP A 229 -3.36 -2.23 0.04
CA ASP A 229 -2.40 -1.41 0.80
C ASP A 229 -3.10 -0.57 1.88
N VAL A 230 -2.48 -0.46 3.06
CA VAL A 230 -3.01 0.38 4.14
C VAL A 230 -2.67 1.84 3.87
N LEU A 231 -3.68 2.70 3.85
CA LEU A 231 -3.49 4.12 3.50
C LEU A 231 -3.28 4.97 4.74
N ALA A 232 -2.34 5.92 4.64
CA ALA A 232 -2.17 6.98 5.63
C ALA A 232 -2.95 8.23 5.19
N PHE A 233 -4.03 8.56 5.91
CA PHE A 233 -4.88 9.71 5.58
C PHE A 233 -5.55 10.33 6.80
N GLY A 234 -5.55 11.66 6.87
CA GLY A 234 -6.28 12.40 7.92
C GLY A 234 -5.82 12.07 9.34
N GLY A 235 -4.53 11.76 9.53
CA GLY A 235 -3.99 11.35 10.83
C GLY A 235 -4.41 9.94 11.27
N ARG A 236 -4.96 9.14 10.37
CA ARG A 236 -5.44 7.77 10.58
C ARG A 236 -4.82 6.81 9.58
N LEU A 237 -4.78 5.54 9.95
CA LEU A 237 -4.53 4.43 9.02
C LEU A 237 -5.87 3.85 8.56
N TRP A 238 -5.95 3.50 7.28
CA TRP A 238 -7.15 2.99 6.63
C TRP A 238 -6.90 1.59 6.06
N TRP A 239 -7.57 0.59 6.62
CA TRP A 239 -7.59 -0.79 6.12
C TRP A 239 -8.76 -0.96 5.18
N VAL A 240 -8.48 -1.33 3.93
CA VAL A 240 -9.46 -1.30 2.83
C VAL A 240 -9.85 -2.72 2.45
N ASP A 241 -11.14 -2.98 2.43
CA ASP A 241 -11.77 -4.09 1.73
C ASP A 241 -12.42 -3.53 0.45
N VAL A 242 -11.78 -3.78 -0.70
CA VAL A 242 -12.22 -3.25 -2.00
C VAL A 242 -13.54 -3.86 -2.50
N SER A 243 -14.11 -4.81 -1.77
CA SER A 243 -15.44 -5.37 -2.03
C SER A 243 -16.53 -4.74 -1.16
N TRP A 244 -16.17 -3.96 -0.13
CA TRP A 244 -17.13 -3.48 0.87
C TRP A 244 -16.91 -2.05 1.35
N GLY A 245 -15.73 -1.71 1.86
CA GLY A 245 -15.49 -0.44 2.56
C GLY A 245 -14.10 -0.37 3.19
N ALA A 246 -13.88 0.65 4.01
CA ALA A 246 -12.61 0.86 4.70
C ALA A 246 -12.82 1.18 6.19
N CYS A 247 -11.97 0.60 7.04
CA CYS A 247 -11.88 0.90 8.45
C CYS A 247 -10.73 1.86 8.71
N SER A 248 -10.99 2.95 9.42
CA SER A 248 -9.97 3.91 9.84
C SER A 248 -9.77 3.91 11.35
N VAL A 249 -8.51 3.92 11.79
CA VAL A 249 -8.14 4.01 13.21
C VAL A 249 -7.02 5.04 13.35
N ASP A 250 -7.02 5.85 14.42
CA ASP A 250 -5.85 6.65 14.79
C ASP A 250 -4.88 5.78 15.60
N PRO A 251 -3.75 5.34 15.00
CA PRO A 251 -2.82 4.45 15.68
C PRO A 251 -2.02 5.13 16.80
N PHE A 252 -2.04 6.46 16.94
CA PHE A 252 -1.37 7.15 18.04
C PHE A 252 -2.26 7.30 19.28
N SER A 253 -3.57 7.08 19.17
CA SER A 253 -4.49 7.18 20.32
C SER A 253 -4.36 5.96 21.22
N ASP A 254 -4.28 6.17 22.55
CA ASP A 254 -4.36 5.09 23.55
C ASP A 254 -5.79 4.53 23.70
N ARG A 255 -6.77 5.20 23.09
CA ARG A 255 -8.16 4.75 22.99
C ARG A 255 -8.56 4.76 21.51
N PRO A 256 -8.14 3.77 20.73
CA PRO A 256 -8.40 3.73 19.31
C PRO A 256 -9.91 3.60 19.05
N GLU A 257 -10.42 4.52 18.24
CA GLU A 257 -11.80 4.49 17.74
C GLU A 257 -11.78 4.17 16.25
N GLU A 258 -12.42 3.05 15.90
CA GLU A 258 -12.62 2.64 14.52
C GLU A 258 -13.80 3.39 13.91
N ARG A 259 -13.61 3.88 12.70
CA ARG A 259 -14.68 4.40 11.84
C ARG A 259 -14.73 3.57 10.58
N PHE A 260 -15.92 3.14 10.19
CA PHE A 260 -16.14 2.43 8.94
C PHE A 260 -16.76 3.37 7.90
N VAL A 261 -16.26 3.30 6.67
CA VAL A 261 -16.81 3.98 5.51
C VAL A 261 -17.09 2.94 4.44
N GLU A 262 -18.36 2.72 4.12
CA GLU A 262 -18.78 1.82 3.04
C GLU A 262 -18.37 2.41 1.69
N LEU A 263 -18.09 1.58 0.68
CA LEU A 263 -17.85 2.00 -0.70
C LEU A 263 -19.09 2.67 -1.33
N PRO A 264 -18.97 3.32 -2.50
CA PRO A 264 -20.14 3.81 -3.22
C PRO A 264 -21.20 2.69 -3.37
N ARG A 265 -22.48 3.01 -3.19
CA ARG A 265 -23.56 2.00 -3.10
C ARG A 265 -23.61 1.01 -4.27
N GLY A 266 -23.23 1.44 -5.48
CA GLY A 266 -23.18 0.58 -6.67
C GLY A 266 -21.94 -0.32 -6.75
N SER A 267 -20.95 -0.09 -5.90
CA SER A 267 -19.65 -0.77 -5.89
C SER A 267 -19.55 -1.84 -4.80
N VAL A 268 -20.41 -1.80 -3.77
CA VAL A 268 -20.45 -2.82 -2.71
C VAL A 268 -20.83 -4.18 -3.29
N LEU A 269 -20.03 -5.20 -3.01
CA LEU A 269 -20.23 -6.59 -3.42
C LEU A 269 -20.70 -7.44 -2.24
N PRO A 270 -21.32 -8.61 -2.50
CA PRO A 270 -21.61 -9.61 -1.46
C PRO A 270 -20.36 -10.03 -0.68
N ASP A 271 -20.55 -10.67 0.48
CA ASP A 271 -19.45 -11.31 1.20
C ASP A 271 -18.78 -12.37 0.33
N LEU A 272 -17.46 -12.23 0.16
CA LEU A 272 -16.65 -13.06 -0.72
C LEU A 272 -15.90 -14.16 0.04
N THR A 273 -16.21 -14.36 1.33
CA THR A 273 -15.57 -15.39 2.15
C THR A 273 -15.61 -16.76 1.46
N GLY A 274 -14.44 -17.36 1.26
CA GLY A 274 -14.30 -18.66 0.58
C GLY A 274 -14.36 -18.62 -0.95
N MET A 275 -14.48 -17.44 -1.57
CA MET A 275 -14.39 -17.29 -3.02
C MET A 275 -12.95 -17.00 -3.45
N ALA A 276 -12.43 -17.79 -4.40
CA ALA A 276 -11.05 -17.71 -4.92
C ALA A 276 -10.72 -16.39 -5.67
N GLY A 277 -11.61 -15.40 -5.65
CA GLY A 277 -11.51 -14.16 -6.44
C GLY A 277 -11.24 -12.87 -5.65
N SER A 278 -11.13 -12.89 -4.32
CA SER A 278 -10.91 -11.64 -3.53
C SER A 278 -9.62 -10.91 -3.95
N GLN A 279 -8.55 -11.66 -4.23
CA GLN A 279 -7.23 -11.12 -4.57
C GLN A 279 -7.21 -10.44 -5.95
N ILE A 280 -8.08 -10.85 -6.87
CA ILE A 280 -8.16 -10.27 -8.23
C ILE A 280 -8.87 -8.90 -8.20
N LEU A 281 -9.71 -8.62 -7.20
CA LEU A 281 -10.45 -7.36 -7.13
C LEU A 281 -9.54 -6.15 -6.93
N GLY A 282 -8.42 -6.31 -6.21
CA GLY A 282 -7.44 -5.24 -6.01
C GLY A 282 -6.80 -4.75 -7.32
N TRP A 283 -6.84 -5.55 -8.39
CA TRP A 283 -6.39 -5.11 -9.70
C TRP A 283 -7.34 -4.09 -10.33
N TYR A 284 -8.64 -4.16 -10.05
CA TYR A 284 -9.64 -3.35 -10.74
C TYR A 284 -10.31 -2.30 -9.87
N ARG A 285 -10.00 -2.30 -8.57
CA ARG A 285 -10.56 -1.42 -7.57
C ARG A 285 -9.44 -0.95 -6.65
N ARG A 286 -9.32 0.36 -6.47
CA ARG A 286 -8.27 0.95 -5.66
C ARG A 286 -8.79 2.10 -4.84
N MET A 287 -8.37 2.16 -3.59
CA MET A 287 -8.52 3.37 -2.78
C MET A 287 -7.15 4.03 -2.63
N GLY A 288 -7.08 5.35 -2.65
CA GLY A 288 -5.84 6.09 -2.49
C GLY A 288 -6.07 7.51 -2.00
N VAL A 289 -4.99 8.26 -1.88
CA VAL A 289 -5.04 9.68 -1.50
C VAL A 289 -4.54 10.51 -2.67
N SER A 290 -5.32 11.51 -3.07
CA SER A 290 -4.94 12.49 -4.09
C SER A 290 -5.42 13.87 -3.67
N GLU A 291 -4.55 14.87 -3.82
CA GLU A 291 -4.84 16.26 -3.45
C GLU A 291 -5.28 16.42 -1.98
N GLY A 292 -4.79 15.53 -1.11
CA GLY A 292 -5.19 15.50 0.30
C GLY A 292 -6.64 15.10 0.53
N LYS A 293 -7.24 14.32 -0.37
CA LYS A 293 -8.55 13.67 -0.22
C LYS A 293 -8.45 12.17 -0.50
N LEU A 294 -9.28 11.37 0.17
CA LEU A 294 -9.47 9.98 -0.24
C LEU A 294 -10.14 9.92 -1.60
N ARG A 295 -9.73 8.95 -2.42
CA ARG A 295 -10.30 8.64 -3.72
C ARG A 295 -10.55 7.14 -3.79
N TYR A 296 -11.67 6.76 -4.38
CA TYR A 296 -11.95 5.38 -4.76
C TYR A 296 -12.09 5.33 -6.27
N VAL A 297 -11.38 4.41 -6.92
CA VAL A 297 -11.41 4.23 -8.36
C VAL A 297 -11.74 2.78 -8.66
N GLU A 298 -12.60 2.56 -9.63
CA GLU A 298 -12.89 1.23 -10.14
C GLU A 298 -12.98 1.21 -11.67
N VAL A 299 -12.53 0.11 -12.24
CA VAL A 299 -12.91 -0.33 -13.57
C VAL A 299 -14.16 -1.17 -13.40
N SER A 300 -15.26 -0.98 -14.14
CA SER A 300 -16.51 -1.75 -13.92
C SER A 300 -16.70 -2.92 -14.89
N ASN A 301 -16.42 -2.73 -16.18
CA ASN A 301 -16.71 -3.72 -17.23
C ASN A 301 -15.58 -4.73 -17.38
N THR A 302 -15.94 -5.98 -17.71
CA THR A 302 -14.98 -7.05 -18.07
C THR A 302 -14.64 -7.05 -19.56
N GLU A 303 -15.41 -6.34 -20.38
CA GLU A 303 -15.24 -6.24 -21.83
C GLU A 303 -15.07 -4.77 -22.26
N LYS A 304 -14.51 -4.58 -23.46
CA LYS A 304 -14.35 -3.26 -24.08
C LYS A 304 -15.72 -2.70 -24.52
N PRO A 305 -15.97 -1.38 -24.43
CA PRO A 305 -15.11 -0.38 -23.79
C PRO A 305 -15.09 -0.55 -22.26
N PHE A 306 -13.90 -0.44 -21.68
CA PHE A 306 -13.75 -0.49 -20.23
C PHE A 306 -14.18 0.86 -19.65
N VAL A 307 -14.96 0.85 -18.58
CA VAL A 307 -15.41 2.08 -17.92
C VAL A 307 -14.62 2.25 -16.63
N VAL A 308 -13.96 3.38 -16.50
CA VAL A 308 -13.22 3.77 -15.28
C VAL A 308 -14.01 4.87 -14.59
N SER A 309 -14.33 4.66 -13.30
CA SER A 309 -15.07 5.61 -12.46
C SER A 309 -14.22 6.01 -11.27
N SER A 310 -14.18 7.31 -10.96
CA SER A 310 -13.46 7.88 -9.82
C SER A 310 -14.43 8.62 -8.91
N PHE A 311 -14.33 8.34 -7.62
CA PHE A 311 -15.21 8.86 -6.58
C PHE A 311 -14.40 9.55 -5.49
N SER A 312 -14.96 10.58 -4.86
CA SER A 312 -14.49 11.10 -3.57
C SER A 312 -15.58 11.13 -2.53
N PRO A 313 -15.21 10.98 -1.24
CA PRO A 313 -16.14 11.24 -0.17
C PRO A 313 -16.50 12.73 -0.13
N ASP A 314 -17.73 13.02 0.28
CA ASP A 314 -18.19 14.36 0.62
C ASP A 314 -17.42 14.94 1.82
N ASP A 315 -17.63 16.23 2.10
CA ASP A 315 -17.03 16.92 3.25
C ASP A 315 -17.57 16.42 4.62
N GLU A 316 -18.49 15.45 4.63
CA GLU A 316 -18.98 14.77 5.83
C GLU A 316 -18.41 13.35 5.96
N GLY A 317 -17.73 12.84 4.93
CA GLY A 317 -17.21 11.47 4.86
C GLY A 317 -18.30 10.40 4.83
N SER A 318 -19.54 10.78 4.55
CA SER A 318 -20.74 9.95 4.71
C SER A 318 -21.28 9.42 3.38
N CYS A 319 -21.01 10.11 2.28
CA CYS A 319 -21.40 9.68 0.94
C CYS A 319 -20.28 9.86 -0.08
N TRP A 320 -20.34 9.07 -1.15
CA TRP A 320 -19.42 9.17 -2.27
C TRP A 320 -20.06 9.94 -3.41
N THR A 321 -19.33 10.92 -3.93
CA THR A 321 -19.66 11.65 -5.14
C THR A 321 -18.84 11.09 -6.29
N LEU A 322 -19.49 10.79 -7.42
CA LEU A 322 -18.81 10.45 -8.67
C LEU A 322 -18.20 11.73 -9.25
N GLU A 323 -16.87 11.78 -9.33
CA GLU A 323 -16.12 12.94 -9.83
C GLU A 323 -15.85 12.80 -11.32
N HIS A 324 -15.38 11.62 -11.74
CA HIS A 324 -15.05 11.34 -13.13
C HIS A 324 -15.56 9.97 -13.55
N LYS A 325 -15.94 9.88 -14.82
CA LYS A 325 -16.28 8.64 -15.50
C LYS A 325 -15.81 8.75 -16.94
N MET A 326 -15.02 7.79 -17.38
CA MET A 326 -14.51 7.74 -18.75
C MET A 326 -14.58 6.32 -19.30
N GLU A 327 -14.66 6.23 -20.62
CA GLU A 327 -14.49 4.98 -21.36
C GLU A 327 -13.06 4.90 -21.89
N ILE A 328 -12.43 3.74 -21.75
CA ILE A 328 -11.11 3.47 -22.31
C ILE A 328 -11.17 2.25 -23.23
N THR A 329 -10.68 2.46 -24.45
CA THR A 329 -10.48 1.42 -25.45
C THR A 329 -9.00 1.45 -25.85
N PRO A 330 -8.13 0.73 -25.11
CA PRO A 330 -6.72 0.68 -25.44
C PRO A 330 -6.54 0.01 -26.80
N SER A 331 -5.81 0.69 -27.68
CA SER A 331 -5.41 0.20 -29.01
C SER A 331 -3.90 0.00 -29.03
N TRP A 332 -3.44 -1.18 -29.48
CA TRP A 332 -2.04 -1.55 -29.54
C TRP A 332 -1.64 -2.00 -30.95
N PRO A 333 -0.44 -1.66 -31.45
CA PRO A 333 0.06 -2.25 -32.69
C PRO A 333 0.20 -3.77 -32.51
N GLY A 334 -0.51 -4.57 -33.33
CA GLY A 334 -0.40 -6.03 -33.32
C GLY A 334 -1.29 -6.77 -32.32
N GLU A 335 -2.48 -6.23 -32.00
CA GLU A 335 -3.46 -6.77 -31.04
C GLU A 335 -3.45 -8.31 -30.91
N ARG A 336 -3.03 -8.81 -29.74
CA ARG A 336 -3.37 -10.16 -29.29
C ARG A 336 -4.89 -10.22 -29.06
N LYS A 337 -5.52 -11.30 -29.52
CA LYS A 337 -6.99 -11.49 -29.55
C LYS A 337 -7.71 -11.47 -28.20
N VAL A 338 -7.01 -11.37 -27.07
CA VAL A 338 -7.63 -11.38 -25.74
C VAL A 338 -7.48 -10.00 -25.09
N PRO A 339 -8.57 -9.23 -24.97
CA PRO A 339 -8.53 -7.95 -24.29
C PRO A 339 -8.34 -8.18 -22.78
N GLU A 340 -7.18 -7.83 -22.23
CA GLU A 340 -7.00 -7.78 -20.78
C GLU A 340 -7.66 -6.51 -20.23
N ARG A 341 -8.43 -6.65 -19.15
CA ARG A 341 -9.03 -5.53 -18.43
C ARG A 341 -7.92 -4.69 -17.77
N PRO A 342 -7.95 -3.35 -17.90
CA PRO A 342 -6.96 -2.48 -17.26
C PRO A 342 -6.89 -2.75 -15.78
N ARG A 343 -5.67 -2.89 -15.25
CA ARG A 343 -5.45 -2.86 -13.81
C ARG A 343 -5.18 -1.43 -13.35
N ILE A 344 -5.57 -1.08 -12.14
CA ILE A 344 -5.33 0.23 -11.55
C ILE A 344 -3.98 0.20 -10.82
N GLY A 345 -2.97 0.80 -11.44
CA GLY A 345 -1.62 0.90 -10.88
C GLY A 345 -1.53 1.94 -9.77
N ALA A 346 -1.87 3.20 -10.05
CA ALA A 346 -1.79 4.27 -9.06
C ALA A 346 -2.79 5.38 -9.35
N ILE A 347 -3.19 6.10 -8.29
CA ILE A 347 -3.87 7.39 -8.38
C ILE A 347 -2.78 8.45 -8.20
N ASP A 348 -2.69 9.45 -9.08
CA ASP A 348 -1.70 10.51 -8.92
C ASP A 348 -1.94 11.24 -7.59
N PRO A 349 -0.94 11.31 -6.68
CA PRO A 349 -1.13 11.88 -5.36
C PRO A 349 -1.34 13.41 -5.36
N LEU A 350 -1.00 14.10 -6.45
CA LEU A 350 -1.01 15.55 -6.58
C LEU A 350 -2.05 16.08 -7.59
N ASN A 351 -2.60 15.24 -8.45
CA ASN A 351 -3.62 15.61 -9.44
C ASN A 351 -4.72 14.54 -9.52
N ALA A 352 -5.89 14.82 -8.95
CA ALA A 352 -6.97 13.83 -8.86
C ALA A 352 -7.60 13.43 -10.20
N ASN A 353 -7.30 14.17 -11.28
CA ASN A 353 -7.76 13.83 -12.62
C ASN A 353 -6.89 12.74 -13.26
N VAL A 354 -5.69 12.48 -12.74
CA VAL A 354 -4.71 11.58 -13.39
C VAL A 354 -4.69 10.21 -12.71
N LEU A 355 -4.83 9.17 -13.52
CA LEU A 355 -4.77 7.77 -13.12
C LEU A 355 -3.71 7.03 -13.94
N TYR A 356 -3.04 6.08 -13.31
CA TYR A 356 -2.10 5.19 -13.98
C TYR A 356 -2.69 3.79 -14.09
N LEU A 357 -2.92 3.36 -15.33
CA LEU A 357 -3.47 2.05 -15.67
C LEU A 357 -2.38 1.13 -16.17
N ILE A 358 -2.35 -0.10 -15.66
CA ILE A 358 -1.43 -1.15 -16.09
C ILE A 358 -2.14 -2.05 -17.10
N PHE A 359 -1.50 -2.26 -18.24
CA PHE A 359 -1.95 -3.11 -19.34
C PHE A 359 -0.81 -4.02 -19.76
N PHE A 360 -0.86 -5.32 -19.44
CA PHE A 360 0.28 -6.22 -19.62
C PHE A 360 1.55 -5.62 -18.97
N HIS A 361 2.56 -5.29 -19.78
CA HIS A 361 3.81 -4.64 -19.36
C HIS A 361 3.82 -3.12 -19.65
N GLU A 362 2.65 -2.58 -20.03
CA GLU A 362 2.29 -1.18 -20.23
C GLU A 362 1.89 -0.40 -18.98
N ILE A 363 2.44 0.79 -18.69
CA ILE A 363 1.81 1.78 -17.80
C ILE A 363 1.32 2.97 -18.62
N LEU A 364 0.01 3.25 -18.57
CA LEU A 364 -0.62 4.40 -19.22
C LEU A 364 -1.01 5.45 -18.19
N ALA A 365 -0.54 6.69 -18.37
CA ALA A 365 -1.05 7.84 -17.64
C ALA A 365 -2.30 8.37 -18.36
N VAL A 366 -3.42 8.50 -17.66
CA VAL A 366 -4.70 8.91 -18.23
C VAL A 366 -5.27 10.09 -17.47
N ASP A 367 -5.61 11.16 -18.19
CA ASP A 367 -6.36 12.30 -17.67
C ASP A 367 -7.86 11.99 -17.80
N MET A 368 -8.49 11.64 -16.70
CA MET A 368 -9.91 11.28 -16.63
C MET A 368 -10.84 12.46 -16.89
N ALA A 369 -10.38 13.71 -16.67
CA ALA A 369 -11.18 14.89 -16.94
C ALA A 369 -11.25 15.19 -18.45
N LYS A 370 -10.17 14.90 -19.18
CA LYS A 370 -10.11 15.02 -20.64
C LYS A 370 -10.55 13.76 -21.37
N GLY A 371 -10.49 12.59 -20.71
CA GLY A 371 -10.74 11.30 -21.32
C GLY A 371 -9.62 10.85 -22.26
N GLU A 372 -8.37 11.25 -21.99
CA GLU A 372 -7.23 11.07 -22.89
C GLU A 372 -6.03 10.42 -22.21
N VAL A 373 -5.31 9.58 -22.95
CA VAL A 373 -4.00 9.05 -22.53
C VAL A 373 -2.95 10.14 -22.74
N ILE A 374 -2.31 10.57 -21.66
CA ILE A 374 -1.35 11.68 -21.64
C ILE A 374 0.12 11.20 -21.58
N GLY A 375 0.35 9.93 -21.31
CA GLY A 375 1.70 9.36 -21.24
C GLY A 375 1.70 7.83 -21.24
N ARG A 376 2.86 7.24 -21.57
CA ARG A 376 3.08 5.79 -21.54
C ARG A 376 4.51 5.45 -21.14
N SER A 377 4.70 4.30 -20.48
CA SER A 377 6.01 3.72 -20.17
C SER A 377 5.93 2.20 -20.22
N SER A 378 7.02 1.55 -20.63
CA SER A 378 7.19 0.09 -20.52
C SER A 378 7.67 -0.31 -19.12
N LEU A 379 7.25 -1.49 -18.67
CA LEU A 379 7.68 -2.18 -17.46
C LEU A 379 8.86 -3.14 -17.73
N GLU A 380 9.16 -3.43 -19.01
CA GLU A 380 10.03 -4.54 -19.43
C GLU A 380 11.50 -4.42 -18.98
N ASP A 381 11.96 -3.24 -18.60
CA ASP A 381 13.37 -2.98 -18.29
C ASP A 381 13.72 -3.15 -16.80
N ARG A 382 12.73 -3.28 -15.90
CA ARG A 382 12.96 -3.25 -14.44
C ARG A 382 12.01 -4.22 -13.72
N ALA A 383 12.57 -5.38 -13.35
CA ALA A 383 11.96 -6.50 -12.64
C ALA A 383 10.81 -7.22 -13.39
N VAL A 384 11.15 -8.40 -13.91
CA VAL A 384 10.21 -9.43 -14.36
C VAL A 384 9.26 -9.74 -13.19
N ASN A 385 7.96 -9.41 -13.33
CA ASN A 385 6.82 -9.77 -12.46
C ASN A 385 6.25 -8.73 -11.46
N SER A 386 6.61 -7.44 -11.52
CA SER A 386 5.95 -6.45 -10.64
C SER A 386 4.61 -5.96 -11.20
N ASP A 387 3.52 -6.66 -10.90
CA ASP A 387 2.15 -6.33 -11.34
C ASP A 387 1.51 -5.17 -10.55
N SER A 388 2.27 -4.44 -9.72
CA SER A 388 1.74 -3.45 -8.79
C SER A 388 2.76 -2.38 -8.44
N VAL A 389 2.26 -1.17 -8.18
CA VAL A 389 3.06 0.01 -7.82
C VAL A 389 2.49 0.70 -6.59
N VAL A 390 3.35 1.43 -5.89
CA VAL A 390 3.04 2.27 -4.73
C VAL A 390 3.36 3.73 -5.08
N ALA A 391 2.38 4.62 -4.93
CA ALA A 391 2.62 6.05 -5.05
C ALA A 391 3.31 6.57 -3.79
N CYS A 392 4.45 7.25 -3.94
CA CYS A 392 5.23 7.80 -2.84
C CYS A 392 5.49 9.29 -3.08
N VAL A 393 5.03 10.16 -2.18
CA VAL A 393 5.33 11.60 -2.26
C VAL A 393 6.77 11.85 -1.82
N LEU A 394 7.49 12.73 -2.52
CA LEU A 394 8.90 13.02 -2.29
C LEU A 394 9.08 14.48 -1.84
N PRO A 395 8.74 14.82 -0.58
CA PRO A 395 8.86 16.20 -0.12
C PRO A 395 10.33 16.68 -0.12
N PRO A 396 10.56 18.00 -0.15
CA PRO A 396 11.89 18.56 -0.40
C PRO A 396 12.90 18.21 0.70
N TRP A 397 12.42 18.14 1.94
CA TRP A 397 13.20 17.83 3.12
C TRP A 397 13.53 16.34 3.28
N LEU A 398 12.90 15.44 2.51
CA LEU A 398 13.02 13.99 2.69
C LEU A 398 14.47 13.52 2.58
N GLU A 399 15.23 14.05 1.62
CA GLU A 399 16.63 13.69 1.39
C GLU A 399 17.55 13.99 2.59
N SER A 400 17.29 15.10 3.30
CA SER A 400 18.04 15.50 4.50
C SER A 400 17.47 14.95 5.81
N CYS A 401 16.29 14.32 5.76
CA CYS A 401 15.58 13.89 6.95
C CYS A 401 16.07 12.53 7.45
N GLN A 402 16.27 12.44 8.75
CA GLN A 402 16.50 11.16 9.40
C GLN A 402 15.15 10.50 9.74
N ILE A 403 15.10 9.17 9.69
CA ILE A 403 14.00 8.39 10.23
C ILE A 403 13.99 8.62 11.76
N PRO A 404 12.88 9.10 12.33
CA PRO A 404 12.78 9.28 13.78
C PRO A 404 13.02 7.98 14.54
N SER A 405 13.87 8.00 15.55
CA SER A 405 14.13 6.87 16.44
C SER A 405 14.18 7.36 17.87
N ARG A 406 14.17 6.44 18.83
CA ARG A 406 14.36 6.80 20.24
C ARG A 406 15.74 7.45 20.42
N VAL A 407 15.77 8.58 21.12
CA VAL A 407 17.00 9.32 21.46
C VAL A 407 17.74 8.62 22.59
#